data_AF-V7C3I9-F1
#
_entry.id   AF-V7C3I9-F1
#
_cell.length_a   1.000
_cell.length_b   1.000
_cell.length_c   1.000
_cell.angle_alpha   90.00
_cell.angle_beta   90.00
_cell.angle_gamma   90.00
#
_symmetry.space_group_name_H-M   'P 1'
#
loop_
_entity.id
_entity.type
_entity.pdbx_description
1 polymer ?
#
loop_
_entity_poly.entity_id
_entity_poly.type
_entity_poly.pdbx_seq_one_letter_code
_entity_poly.pdbx_strand_id
1 'polypeptide(L)'
;MAFPCGSVMTRSVWSYNLELEFELIHSIIALYPFISMDTEFPSVIFQSHPGFRQPQNNYAVMKANVDGMHLIQVGLTFSDSQGNLPTFGTSNRFIWEFNFCEFDVTRHAHAPDSITLLRSQGMDFDKNRKYGVSIVRFAELMMLLGLLCNNNIQWIAFHSAYDFGYMVKILSQRFFYMQPFLPPNLGDFLQLVKFFFGYRVYDVKHLIRFCPNLHGSLDRV
;
A
#
# COMPACT_ATOMS: atom_id res chain seq x y z
N MET A 1 -34.23 -17.25 1.12
CA MET A 1 -33.64 -16.95 2.45
C MET A 1 -32.37 -16.17 2.20
N ALA A 2 -32.28 -14.93 2.68
CA ALA A 2 -31.05 -14.16 2.59
C ALA A 2 -30.08 -14.74 3.62
N PHE A 3 -28.97 -15.32 3.19
CA PHE A 3 -27.89 -15.65 4.11
C PHE A 3 -27.45 -14.35 4.80
N PRO A 4 -27.24 -14.34 6.13
CA PRO A 4 -26.70 -13.16 6.80
C PRO A 4 -25.39 -12.78 6.11
N CYS A 5 -25.25 -11.51 5.75
CA CYS A 5 -24.02 -10.98 5.17
C CYS A 5 -22.90 -11.19 6.19
N GLY A 6 -22.00 -12.15 5.96
CA GLY A 6 -20.94 -12.48 6.92
C GLY A 6 -19.95 -11.33 7.06
N SER A 7 -19.13 -11.36 8.11
CA SER A 7 -18.20 -10.28 8.42
C SER A 7 -17.10 -10.14 7.36
N VAL A 8 -16.52 -8.94 7.28
CA VAL A 8 -15.22 -8.75 6.62
C VAL A 8 -14.14 -9.24 7.56
N MET A 9 -13.31 -10.16 7.09
CA MET A 9 -12.22 -10.78 7.83
C MET A 9 -10.89 -10.36 7.23
N THR A 10 -10.01 -9.82 8.08
CA THR A 10 -8.64 -9.51 7.70
C THR A 10 -7.78 -10.77 7.77
N ARG A 11 -7.15 -11.10 6.65
CA ARG A 11 -6.15 -12.16 6.53
C ARG A 11 -4.78 -11.54 6.80
N SER A 12 -4.33 -11.66 8.04
CA SER A 12 -3.03 -11.15 8.45
C SER A 12 -1.91 -12.07 7.91
N VAL A 13 -1.04 -11.49 7.08
CA VAL A 13 0.02 -12.18 6.34
C VAL A 13 1.36 -11.91 6.99
N TRP A 14 2.06 -13.00 7.27
CA TRP A 14 3.35 -13.11 7.93
C TRP A 14 4.26 -14.01 7.08
N SER A 15 5.54 -14.14 7.44
CA SER A 15 6.50 -14.92 6.66
C SER A 15 6.10 -16.38 6.44
N TYR A 16 5.42 -16.99 7.40
CA TYR A 16 5.07 -18.42 7.37
C TYR A 16 3.83 -18.75 6.51
N ASN A 17 3.01 -17.77 6.14
CA ASN A 17 1.82 -17.98 5.30
C ASN A 17 1.82 -17.16 4.01
N LEU A 18 2.88 -16.40 3.73
CA LEU A 18 2.98 -15.51 2.57
C LEU A 18 2.63 -16.20 1.25
N GLU A 19 3.25 -17.33 0.95
CA GLU A 19 3.05 -18.08 -0.28
C GLU A 19 1.61 -18.56 -0.43
N LEU A 20 1.03 -19.12 0.64
CA LEU A 20 -0.36 -19.61 0.65
C LEU A 20 -1.36 -18.48 0.40
N GLU A 21 -1.14 -17.32 1.01
CA GLU A 21 -2.01 -16.16 0.82
C GLU A 21 -1.91 -15.59 -0.60
N PHE A 22 -0.71 -15.62 -1.19
CA PHE A 22 -0.51 -15.23 -2.58
C PHE A 22 -1.14 -16.22 -3.57
N GLU A 23 -1.16 -17.52 -3.27
CA GLU A 23 -1.91 -18.52 -4.07
C GLU A 23 -3.41 -18.22 -4.08
N LEU A 24 -3.98 -17.85 -2.92
CA LEU A 24 -5.38 -17.42 -2.82
C LEU A 24 -5.63 -16.15 -3.64
N ILE A 25 -4.76 -15.15 -3.54
CA ILE A 25 -4.86 -13.91 -4.33
C ILE A 25 -4.77 -14.21 -5.83
N HIS A 26 -3.84 -15.06 -6.25
CA HIS A 26 -3.71 -15.45 -7.65
C HIS A 26 -4.98 -16.13 -8.18
N SER A 27 -5.66 -16.94 -7.35
CA SER A 27 -6.92 -17.59 -7.74
C SER A 27 -8.08 -16.63 -7.96
N ILE A 28 -8.05 -15.42 -7.38
CA ILE A 28 -9.17 -14.45 -7.42
C ILE A 28 -8.88 -13.22 -8.28
N ILE A 29 -7.63 -12.90 -8.60
CA ILE A 29 -7.26 -11.63 -9.24
C ILE A 29 -7.96 -11.35 -10.58
N ALA A 30 -8.28 -12.39 -11.36
CA ALA A 30 -9.00 -12.24 -12.63
C ALA A 30 -10.49 -11.87 -12.44
N LEU A 31 -11.09 -12.30 -11.32
CA LEU A 31 -12.50 -12.05 -10.99
C LEU A 31 -12.68 -10.77 -10.18
N TYR A 32 -11.67 -10.38 -9.41
CA TYR A 32 -11.68 -9.21 -8.52
C TYR A 32 -10.55 -8.24 -8.88
N PRO A 33 -10.58 -7.60 -10.07
CA PRO A 33 -9.46 -6.83 -10.61
C PRO A 33 -9.33 -5.41 -10.03
N PHE A 34 -10.20 -4.98 -9.11
CA PHE A 34 -10.12 -3.68 -8.45
C PHE A 34 -9.40 -3.84 -7.11
N ILE A 35 -8.18 -3.31 -7.02
CA ILE A 35 -7.32 -3.43 -5.85
C ILE A 35 -7.28 -2.09 -5.13
N SER A 36 -7.84 -2.04 -3.92
CA SER A 36 -7.63 -0.93 -3.00
C SER A 36 -6.38 -1.17 -2.16
N MET A 37 -5.54 -0.15 -2.02
CA MET A 37 -4.26 -0.21 -1.31
C MET A 37 -4.16 0.90 -0.28
N ASP A 38 -3.58 0.55 0.87
CA ASP A 38 -3.21 1.49 1.94
C ASP A 38 -1.91 1.01 2.61
N THR A 39 -1.12 1.93 3.17
CA THR A 39 0.16 1.56 3.79
C THR A 39 0.39 2.22 5.15
N GLU A 40 1.02 1.47 6.05
CA GLU A 40 1.48 2.00 7.34
C GLU A 40 2.99 2.16 7.33
N PHE A 41 3.43 3.36 7.73
CA PHE A 41 4.83 3.76 7.78
C PHE A 41 5.03 4.74 8.94
N PRO A 42 6.26 4.97 9.43
CA PRO A 42 6.52 5.74 10.64
C PRO A 42 6.40 7.27 10.47
N SER A 43 5.38 7.72 9.72
CA SER A 43 5.06 9.10 9.35
C SER A 43 6.21 9.85 8.68
N VAL A 44 6.18 11.19 8.68
CA VAL A 44 7.12 12.08 7.98
C VAL A 44 8.04 12.81 8.96
N ILE A 45 9.34 12.85 8.63
CA ILE A 45 10.36 13.59 9.37
C ILE A 45 10.64 14.94 8.68
N PHE A 46 10.59 14.97 7.35
CA PHE A 46 10.73 16.19 6.57
C PHE A 46 9.36 16.77 6.22
N GLN A 47 9.17 18.07 6.44
CA GLN A 47 7.93 18.78 6.15
C GLN A 47 8.16 19.87 5.10
N SER A 48 7.18 20.08 4.23
CA SER A 48 7.21 21.19 3.26
C SER A 48 6.90 22.52 3.94
N HIS A 49 7.60 23.57 3.54
CA HIS A 49 7.26 24.92 3.98
C HIS A 49 5.90 25.34 3.36
N PRO A 50 4.97 25.94 4.13
CA PRO A 50 3.61 26.25 3.66
C PRO A 50 3.54 27.12 2.40
N GLY A 51 4.59 27.92 2.13
CA GLY A 51 4.69 28.81 0.96
C GLY A 51 5.15 28.12 -0.33
N PHE A 52 5.55 26.85 -0.30
CA PHE A 52 6.14 26.14 -1.43
C PHE A 52 5.28 24.95 -1.89
N ARG A 53 3.97 25.16 -2.09
CA ARG A 53 2.99 24.11 -2.47
C ARG A 53 3.01 23.71 -3.96
N GLN A 54 4.17 23.78 -4.62
CA GLN A 54 4.28 23.28 -5.99
C GLN A 54 4.38 21.75 -5.98
N PRO A 55 3.80 21.03 -6.95
CA PRO A 55 3.86 19.57 -7.02
C PRO A 55 5.28 19.00 -6.91
N GLN A 56 6.26 19.67 -7.54
CA GLN A 56 7.67 19.29 -7.52
C GLN A 56 8.27 19.35 -6.10
N ASN A 57 7.89 20.38 -5.31
CA ASN A 57 8.36 20.53 -3.94
C ASN A 57 7.72 19.49 -3.02
N ASN A 58 6.41 19.22 -3.21
CA ASN A 58 5.73 18.16 -2.48
C ASN A 58 6.37 16.80 -2.76
N TYR A 59 6.70 16.52 -4.03
CA TYR A 59 7.43 15.31 -4.42
C TYR A 59 8.80 15.23 -3.77
N ALA A 60 9.59 16.31 -3.76
CA ALA A 60 10.91 16.32 -3.14
C ALA A 60 10.86 15.97 -1.64
N VAL A 61 9.86 16.49 -0.92
CA VAL A 61 9.64 16.18 0.50
C VAL A 61 9.20 14.72 0.69
N MET A 62 8.26 14.24 -0.12
CA MET A 62 7.82 12.84 -0.10
C MET A 62 9.00 11.90 -0.37
N LYS A 63 9.79 12.18 -1.40
CA LYS A 63 10.98 11.41 -1.77
C LYS A 63 11.99 11.34 -0.63
N ALA A 64 12.35 12.47 -0.02
CA ALA A 64 13.31 12.51 1.09
C ALA A 64 12.85 11.63 2.27
N ASN A 65 11.55 11.65 2.58
CA ASN A 65 10.96 10.81 3.61
C ASN A 65 10.98 9.32 3.22
N VAL A 66 10.44 8.99 2.04
CA VAL A 66 10.29 7.60 1.59
C VAL A 66 11.65 6.92 1.44
N ASP A 67 12.65 7.60 0.88
CA ASP A 67 14.01 7.05 0.73
C ASP A 67 14.65 6.74 2.08
N GLY A 68 14.45 7.60 3.08
CA GLY A 68 15.06 7.48 4.41
C GLY A 68 14.33 6.57 5.40
N MET A 69 13.14 6.09 5.09
CA MET A 69 12.29 5.31 6.01
C MET A 69 11.89 3.95 5.44
N HIS A 70 11.32 3.10 6.29
CA HIS A 70 10.89 1.75 5.95
C HIS A 70 9.37 1.63 6.05
N LEU A 71 8.79 0.88 5.11
CA LEU A 71 7.38 0.50 5.16
C LEU A 71 7.18 -0.54 6.26
N ILE A 72 6.04 -0.48 6.95
CA ILE A 72 5.73 -1.41 8.04
C ILE A 72 4.63 -2.38 7.64
N GLN A 73 3.60 -1.88 6.95
CA GLN A 73 2.45 -2.68 6.54
C GLN A 73 1.90 -2.24 5.18
N VAL A 74 1.32 -3.18 4.44
CA VAL A 74 0.48 -2.90 3.27
C VAL A 74 -0.87 -3.62 3.46
N GLY A 75 -1.96 -2.88 3.35
CA GLY A 75 -3.30 -3.43 3.21
C GLY A 75 -3.68 -3.56 1.74
N LEU A 76 -4.20 -4.72 1.33
CA LEU A 76 -4.76 -4.94 -0.01
C LEU A 76 -6.19 -5.48 0.10
N THR A 77 -7.11 -4.82 -0.60
CA THR A 77 -8.51 -5.25 -0.73
C THR A 77 -8.83 -5.47 -2.20
N PHE A 78 -9.34 -6.65 -2.53
CA PHE A 78 -9.70 -7.04 -3.90
C PHE A 78 -11.22 -7.00 -4.05
N SER A 79 -11.71 -6.38 -5.12
CA SER A 79 -13.14 -6.29 -5.41
C SER A 79 -13.46 -6.47 -6.89
N ASP A 80 -14.69 -6.89 -7.17
CA ASP A 80 -15.24 -6.87 -8.53
C ASP A 80 -15.77 -5.47 -8.89
N SER A 81 -16.31 -5.32 -10.11
CA SER A 81 -16.85 -4.04 -10.58
C SER A 81 -18.07 -3.51 -9.80
N GLN A 82 -18.70 -4.33 -8.98
CA GLN A 82 -19.84 -3.98 -8.13
C GLN A 82 -19.41 -3.75 -6.66
N GLY A 83 -18.12 -3.86 -6.35
CA GLY A 83 -17.59 -3.72 -5.00
C GLY A 83 -17.72 -4.98 -4.14
N ASN A 84 -18.05 -6.14 -4.71
CA ASN A 84 -18.10 -7.39 -3.95
C ASN A 84 -16.68 -7.88 -3.65
N LEU A 85 -16.46 -8.41 -2.44
CA LEU A 85 -15.20 -8.96 -1.97
C LEU A 85 -15.14 -10.49 -2.15
N PRO A 86 -13.95 -11.09 -2.29
CA PRO A 86 -13.82 -12.55 -2.38
C PRO A 86 -14.33 -13.23 -1.12
N THR A 87 -15.08 -14.33 -1.31
CA THR A 87 -15.70 -15.09 -0.20
C THR A 87 -15.18 -16.52 -0.05
N PHE A 88 -14.48 -17.04 -1.06
CA PHE A 88 -14.00 -18.43 -1.14
C PHE A 88 -15.10 -19.46 -0.83
N GLY A 89 -16.34 -19.19 -1.24
CA GLY A 89 -17.49 -20.08 -0.99
C GLY A 89 -18.03 -20.05 0.44
N THR A 90 -17.57 -19.13 1.28
CA THR A 90 -18.05 -18.93 2.66
C THR A 90 -19.02 -17.75 2.75
N SER A 91 -19.62 -17.53 3.92
CA SER A 91 -20.39 -16.30 4.19
C SER A 91 -19.51 -15.07 4.41
N ASN A 92 -18.21 -15.26 4.69
CA ASN A 92 -17.29 -14.20 5.05
C ASN A 92 -16.65 -13.57 3.81
N ARG A 93 -16.17 -12.33 3.96
CA ARG A 93 -15.47 -11.56 2.94
C ARG A 93 -14.05 -11.32 3.38
N PHE A 94 -13.07 -11.39 2.47
CA PHE A 94 -11.67 -11.37 2.86
C PHE A 94 -10.90 -10.17 2.30
N ILE A 95 -10.06 -9.58 3.14
CA ILE A 95 -9.07 -8.56 2.81
C ILE A 95 -7.71 -8.99 3.36
N TRP A 96 -6.62 -8.44 2.86
CA TRP A 96 -5.26 -8.86 3.22
C TRP A 96 -4.49 -7.73 3.90
N GLU A 97 -3.68 -8.11 4.88
CA GLU A 97 -2.79 -7.23 5.61
C GLU A 97 -1.40 -7.85 5.65
N PHE A 98 -0.43 -7.28 4.95
CA PHE A 98 0.94 -7.76 4.88
C PHE A 98 1.80 -7.02 5.90
N ASN A 99 2.39 -7.77 6.83
CA ASN A 99 3.19 -7.23 7.93
C ASN A 99 4.68 -7.45 7.62
N PHE A 100 5.49 -6.39 7.51
CA PHE A 100 6.90 -6.49 7.09
C PHE A 100 7.89 -6.57 8.26
N CYS A 101 9.07 -7.15 8.01
CA CYS A 101 10.12 -7.35 9.03
C CYS A 101 11.27 -6.35 8.97
N GLU A 102 11.32 -5.50 7.94
CA GLU A 102 12.45 -4.60 7.68
C GLU A 102 12.50 -3.41 8.64
N PHE A 103 11.38 -3.00 9.25
CA PHE A 103 11.39 -1.88 10.19
C PHE A 103 11.87 -2.29 11.58
N ASP A 104 12.74 -1.45 12.17
CA ASP A 104 13.33 -1.67 13.49
C ASP A 104 13.30 -0.35 14.23
N VAL A 105 12.40 -0.26 15.22
CA VAL A 105 12.19 0.95 16.01
C VAL A 105 13.46 1.40 16.76
N THR A 106 14.40 0.50 17.02
CA THR A 106 15.64 0.82 17.75
C THR A 106 16.75 1.34 16.85
N ARG A 107 16.64 1.14 15.53
CA ARG A 107 17.72 1.43 14.56
C ARG A 107 17.31 2.42 13.48
N HIS A 108 16.04 2.39 13.06
CA HIS A 108 15.57 3.14 11.90
C HIS A 108 14.93 4.47 12.31
N ALA A 109 15.09 5.48 11.46
CA ALA A 109 14.48 6.78 11.65
C ALA A 109 12.94 6.68 11.63
N HIS A 110 12.29 7.40 12.54
CA HIS A 110 10.84 7.42 12.68
C HIS A 110 10.40 8.67 13.45
N ALA A 111 9.13 9.08 13.28
CA ALA A 111 8.50 10.04 14.17
C ALA A 111 8.03 9.34 15.47
N PRO A 112 8.44 9.78 16.68
CA PRO A 112 8.06 9.14 17.94
C PRO A 112 6.53 9.06 18.16
N ASP A 113 5.81 10.11 17.77
CA ASP A 113 4.35 10.16 17.87
C ASP A 113 3.68 9.11 16.96
N SER A 114 4.26 8.86 15.79
CA SER A 114 3.78 7.82 14.87
C SER A 114 3.92 6.42 15.46
N ILE A 115 5.05 6.14 16.12
CA ILE A 115 5.26 4.84 16.79
C ILE A 115 4.30 4.65 17.95
N THR A 116 4.03 5.72 18.69
CA THR A 116 3.07 5.70 19.80
C THR A 116 1.66 5.42 19.28
N LEU A 117 1.25 6.09 18.20
CA LEU A 117 -0.04 5.90 17.56
C LEU A 117 -0.19 4.47 17.04
N LEU A 118 0.78 3.96 16.26
CA LEU A 118 0.74 2.61 15.70
C LEU A 118 0.65 1.54 16.80
N ARG A 119 1.40 1.69 17.90
CA ARG A 119 1.27 0.81 19.08
C ARG A 119 -0.14 0.86 19.68
N SER A 120 -0.73 2.05 19.79
CA SER A 120 -2.09 2.21 20.32
C SER A 120 -3.16 1.57 19.43
N GLN A 121 -2.87 1.43 18.13
CA GLN A 121 -3.71 0.73 17.15
C GLN A 121 -3.44 -0.79 17.10
N GLY A 122 -2.55 -1.30 17.96
CA GLY A 122 -2.28 -2.74 18.10
C GLY A 122 -1.05 -3.24 17.35
N MET A 123 -0.22 -2.36 16.78
CA MET A 123 1.01 -2.77 16.10
C MET A 123 2.07 -3.28 17.07
N ASP A 124 2.55 -4.51 16.82
CA ASP A 124 3.62 -5.16 17.57
C ASP A 124 4.90 -5.22 16.73
N PHE A 125 5.76 -4.22 16.91
CA PHE A 125 7.01 -4.09 16.17
C PHE A 125 8.00 -5.25 16.39
N ASP A 126 7.96 -5.91 17.55
CA ASP A 126 8.81 -7.07 17.80
C ASP A 126 8.29 -8.29 17.05
N LYS A 127 6.97 -8.46 16.97
CA LYS A 127 6.34 -9.46 16.11
C LYS A 127 6.63 -9.21 14.63
N ASN A 128 6.56 -7.95 14.16
CA ASN A 128 6.96 -7.55 12.80
C ASN A 128 8.40 -8.01 12.50
N ARG A 129 9.37 -7.67 13.35
CA ARG A 129 10.76 -8.10 13.11
C ARG A 129 10.94 -9.62 13.11
N LYS A 130 10.25 -10.33 13.99
CA LYS A 130 10.45 -11.78 14.18
C LYS A 130 9.72 -12.63 13.14
N TYR A 131 8.52 -12.22 12.73
CA TYR A 131 7.62 -13.03 11.91
C TYR A 131 7.15 -12.31 10.65
N GLY A 132 7.53 -11.05 10.44
CA GLY A 132 7.13 -10.27 9.29
C GLY A 132 7.63 -10.86 7.98
N VAL A 133 6.86 -10.59 6.94
CA VAL A 133 7.16 -10.85 5.54
C VAL A 133 8.42 -10.10 5.14
N SER A 134 9.29 -10.74 4.37
CA SER A 134 10.34 -10.02 3.67
C SER A 134 9.74 -9.21 2.53
N ILE A 135 9.97 -7.91 2.53
CA ILE A 135 9.46 -6.98 1.52
C ILE A 135 9.98 -7.30 0.12
N VAL A 136 11.18 -7.87 0.04
CA VAL A 136 11.79 -8.38 -1.21
C VAL A 136 10.97 -9.54 -1.76
N ARG A 137 10.64 -10.51 -0.90
CA ARG A 137 9.85 -11.68 -1.32
C ARG A 137 8.43 -11.29 -1.72
N PHE A 138 7.82 -10.36 -0.98
CA PHE A 138 6.53 -9.78 -1.33
C PHE A 138 6.55 -9.13 -2.72
N ALA A 139 7.54 -8.29 -3.01
CA ALA A 139 7.70 -7.63 -4.31
C ALA A 139 7.89 -8.63 -5.47
N GLU A 140 8.66 -9.69 -5.25
CA GLU A 140 8.81 -10.79 -6.22
C GLU A 140 7.46 -11.45 -6.53
N LEU A 141 6.68 -11.79 -5.50
CA LEU A 141 5.39 -12.47 -5.66
C LEU A 141 4.35 -11.56 -6.33
N MET A 142 4.31 -10.28 -6.00
CA MET A 142 3.44 -9.32 -6.70
C MET A 142 3.73 -9.26 -8.20
N MET A 143 5.02 -9.25 -8.58
CA MET A 143 5.43 -9.25 -9.98
C MET A 143 5.11 -10.60 -10.65
N LEU A 144 5.49 -11.71 -10.02
CA LEU A 144 5.32 -13.07 -10.55
C LEU A 144 3.84 -13.41 -10.81
N LEU A 145 2.95 -12.99 -9.90
CA LEU A 145 1.53 -13.32 -9.93
C LEU A 145 0.68 -12.30 -10.68
N GLY A 146 1.31 -11.35 -11.38
CA GLY A 146 0.63 -10.42 -12.27
C GLY A 146 -0.22 -9.37 -11.56
N LEU A 147 0.08 -9.04 -10.30
CA LEU A 147 -0.52 -7.88 -9.62
C LEU A 147 0.03 -6.57 -10.20
N LEU A 148 1.27 -6.61 -10.71
CA LEU A 148 1.97 -5.49 -11.30
C LEU A 148 2.09 -5.67 -12.81
N CYS A 149 2.29 -4.57 -13.53
CA CYS A 149 2.44 -4.53 -14.98
C CYS A 149 1.24 -5.15 -15.72
N ASN A 150 0.05 -5.13 -15.10
CA ASN A 150 -1.17 -5.76 -15.60
C ASN A 150 -2.27 -4.71 -15.81
N ASN A 151 -2.54 -4.40 -17.08
CA ASN A 151 -3.51 -3.36 -17.46
C ASN A 151 -4.99 -3.76 -17.21
N ASN A 152 -5.26 -5.01 -16.81
CA ASN A 152 -6.60 -5.43 -16.41
C ASN A 152 -6.93 -5.01 -14.98
N ILE A 153 -5.91 -4.68 -14.17
CA ILE A 153 -6.06 -4.28 -12.77
C ILE A 153 -6.33 -2.78 -12.68
N GLN A 154 -7.14 -2.41 -11.70
CA GLN A 154 -7.46 -1.02 -11.36
C GLN A 154 -7.05 -0.76 -9.92
N TRP A 155 -6.13 0.17 -9.73
CA TRP A 155 -5.61 0.53 -8.42
C TRP A 155 -6.39 1.70 -7.85
N ILE A 156 -6.84 1.56 -6.62
CA ILE A 156 -7.60 2.55 -5.88
C ILE A 156 -6.85 2.80 -4.58
N ALA A 157 -6.68 4.06 -4.22
CA ALA A 157 -6.07 4.43 -2.95
C ALA A 157 -6.61 5.78 -2.48
N PHE A 158 -6.26 6.20 -1.26
CA PHE A 158 -6.76 7.45 -0.69
C PHE A 158 -5.61 8.32 -0.24
N HIS A 159 -5.42 9.48 -0.87
CA HIS A 159 -4.34 10.41 -0.53
C HIS A 159 -2.94 9.77 -0.64
N SER A 160 -2.72 9.07 -1.75
CA SER A 160 -1.84 7.90 -1.78
C SER A 160 -0.43 8.16 -2.29
N ALA A 161 0.05 9.40 -2.17
CA ALA A 161 1.37 9.78 -2.64
C ALA A 161 2.46 8.95 -1.97
N TYR A 162 2.38 8.80 -0.64
CA TYR A 162 3.33 8.01 0.13
C TYR A 162 3.18 6.51 -0.14
N ASP A 163 1.96 6.00 -0.27
CA ASP A 163 1.72 4.57 -0.56
C ASP A 163 2.41 4.14 -1.85
N PHE A 164 2.15 4.86 -2.95
CA PHE A 164 2.84 4.58 -4.22
C PHE A 164 4.33 4.92 -4.14
N GLY A 165 4.72 5.92 -3.34
CA GLY A 165 6.13 6.23 -3.06
C GLY A 165 6.88 5.01 -2.53
N TYR A 166 6.39 4.41 -1.45
CA TYR A 166 7.00 3.23 -0.85
C TYR A 166 7.00 2.05 -1.81
N MET A 167 5.88 1.78 -2.47
CA MET A 167 5.79 0.65 -3.40
C MET A 167 6.75 0.80 -4.59
N VAL A 168 6.84 1.99 -5.19
CA VAL A 168 7.80 2.26 -6.28
C VAL A 168 9.24 2.14 -5.77
N LYS A 169 9.56 2.62 -4.56
CA LYS A 169 10.90 2.44 -3.96
C LYS A 169 11.26 0.96 -3.88
N ILE A 170 10.37 0.14 -3.31
CA ILE A 170 10.58 -1.30 -3.12
C ILE A 170 10.78 -2.00 -4.46
N LEU A 171 9.89 -1.74 -5.42
CA LEU A 171 9.92 -2.37 -6.73
C LEU A 171 11.16 -1.95 -7.54
N SER A 172 11.54 -0.67 -7.48
CA SER A 172 12.73 -0.18 -8.17
C SER A 172 14.00 -0.77 -7.57
N GLN A 173 14.13 -0.79 -6.24
CA GLN A 173 15.26 -1.42 -5.57
C GLN A 173 15.39 -2.91 -5.91
N ARG A 174 14.25 -3.60 -6.07
CA ARG A 174 14.25 -5.02 -6.40
C ARG A 174 14.59 -5.29 -7.87
N PHE A 175 13.98 -4.56 -8.80
CA PHE A 175 14.03 -4.90 -10.23
C PHE A 175 14.96 -4.01 -11.05
N PHE A 176 15.38 -2.86 -10.54
CA PHE A 176 16.28 -1.91 -11.19
C PHE A 176 17.54 -1.67 -10.32
N TYR A 177 18.52 -2.56 -10.43
CA TYR A 177 19.76 -2.53 -9.63
C TYR A 177 20.54 -1.20 -9.70
N MET A 178 20.33 -0.38 -10.72
CA MET A 178 20.96 0.94 -10.89
C MET A 178 20.18 2.10 -10.26
N GLN A 179 19.00 1.85 -9.67
CA GLN A 179 18.15 2.87 -9.05
C GLN A 179 17.73 2.48 -7.61
N PRO A 180 18.62 2.68 -6.62
CA PRO A 180 18.35 2.34 -5.22
C PRO A 180 17.39 3.32 -4.52
N PHE A 181 17.05 4.44 -5.15
CA PHE A 181 16.22 5.51 -4.59
C PHE A 181 15.12 5.90 -5.58
N LEU A 182 14.09 6.60 -5.10
CA LEU A 182 13.10 7.19 -5.98
C LEU A 182 13.73 8.13 -7.01
N PRO A 183 13.14 8.31 -8.20
CA PRO A 183 13.67 9.22 -9.22
C PRO A 183 13.86 10.66 -8.73
N PRO A 184 14.79 11.44 -9.28
CA PRO A 184 15.02 12.81 -8.80
C PRO A 184 13.86 13.76 -9.12
N ASN A 185 13.07 13.48 -10.15
CA ASN A 185 11.98 14.34 -10.60
C ASN A 185 10.62 13.62 -10.59
N LEU A 186 9.56 14.40 -10.40
CA LEU A 186 8.18 13.90 -10.33
C LEU A 186 7.75 13.20 -11.62
N GLY A 187 8.22 13.66 -12.79
CA GLY A 187 7.87 13.08 -14.09
C GLY A 187 8.28 11.62 -14.18
N ASP A 188 9.55 11.32 -13.90
CA ASP A 188 10.10 9.97 -13.91
C ASP A 188 9.44 9.08 -12.86
N PHE A 189 9.14 9.61 -11.67
CA PHE A 189 8.37 8.88 -10.66
C PHE A 189 6.98 8.47 -11.18
N LEU A 190 6.26 9.39 -11.82
CA LEU A 190 4.94 9.08 -12.41
C LEU A 190 5.05 8.07 -13.55
N GLN A 191 6.16 8.05 -14.31
CA GLN A 191 6.41 6.99 -15.28
C GLN A 191 6.61 5.63 -14.61
N LEU A 192 7.29 5.56 -13.46
CA LEU A 192 7.42 4.32 -12.69
C LEU A 192 6.10 3.86 -12.08
N VAL A 193 5.30 4.77 -11.51
CA VAL A 193 3.94 4.44 -11.04
C VAL A 193 3.14 3.83 -12.20
N LYS A 194 3.15 4.50 -13.35
CA LYS A 194 2.47 4.02 -14.55
C LYS A 194 3.01 2.69 -15.07
N PHE A 195 4.32 2.47 -15.01
CA PHE A 195 4.96 1.23 -15.43
C PHE A 195 4.51 0.05 -14.57
N PHE A 196 4.56 0.19 -13.24
CA PHE A 196 4.23 -0.90 -12.33
C PHE A 196 2.72 -1.09 -12.12
N PHE A 197 1.94 0.00 -12.06
CA PHE A 197 0.52 -0.03 -11.68
C PHE A 197 -0.45 0.22 -12.84
N GLY A 198 0.08 0.49 -14.04
CA GLY A 198 -0.71 0.76 -15.24
C GLY A 198 -1.34 2.15 -15.25
N TYR A 199 -2.32 2.34 -16.15
CA TYR A 199 -2.98 3.63 -16.38
C TYR A 199 -4.21 3.87 -15.49
N ARG A 200 -4.73 2.83 -14.85
CA ARG A 200 -6.00 2.87 -14.09
C ARG A 200 -5.70 2.98 -12.60
N VAL A 201 -5.12 4.12 -12.22
CA VAL A 201 -4.82 4.48 -10.83
C VAL A 201 -5.74 5.62 -10.42
N TYR A 202 -6.51 5.41 -9.35
CA TYR A 202 -7.50 6.36 -8.84
C TYR A 202 -7.18 6.73 -7.40
N ASP A 203 -6.88 8.01 -7.16
CA ASP A 203 -6.80 8.56 -5.80
C ASP A 203 -8.17 9.13 -5.41
N VAL A 204 -8.85 8.46 -4.49
CA VAL A 204 -10.18 8.85 -4.02
C VAL A 204 -10.15 10.25 -3.42
N LYS A 205 -9.10 10.64 -2.68
CA LYS A 205 -8.97 11.99 -2.11
C LYS A 205 -8.85 13.05 -3.19
N HIS A 206 -8.23 12.73 -4.33
CA HIS A 206 -8.24 13.60 -5.50
C HIS A 206 -9.63 13.68 -6.13
N LEU A 207 -10.30 12.54 -6.33
CA LEU A 207 -11.64 12.47 -6.94
C LEU A 207 -12.70 13.24 -6.13
N ILE A 208 -12.63 13.19 -4.80
CA ILE A 208 -13.52 13.94 -3.88
C ILE A 208 -13.55 15.44 -4.20
N ARG A 209 -12.47 16.02 -4.72
CA ARG A 209 -12.42 17.46 -5.08
C ARG A 209 -13.43 17.84 -6.15
N PHE A 210 -13.91 16.86 -6.91
CA PHE A 210 -14.92 17.02 -7.95
C PHE A 210 -16.34 16.64 -7.46
N CYS A 211 -16.49 16.31 -6.16
CA CYS A 211 -17.75 15.96 -5.51
C CYS A 211 -18.12 17.05 -4.49
N PRO A 212 -19.07 17.97 -4.81
CA PRO A 212 -19.32 19.18 -4.01
C PRO A 212 -19.68 18.93 -2.54
N ASN A 213 -20.30 17.79 -2.24
CA ASN A 213 -20.86 17.46 -0.93
C ASN A 213 -20.02 16.44 -0.14
N LEU A 214 -18.83 16.08 -0.62
CA LEU A 214 -17.99 15.06 0.00
C LEU A 214 -16.68 15.71 0.48
N HIS A 215 -16.40 15.68 1.78
CA HIS A 215 -15.20 16.28 2.38
C HIS A 215 -14.80 15.51 3.64
N GLY A 216 -13.50 15.29 3.86
CA GLY A 216 -13.02 14.66 5.09
C GLY A 216 -11.76 13.81 4.93
N SER A 217 -11.29 13.24 6.04
CA SER A 217 -10.35 12.11 6.08
C SER A 217 -11.08 10.81 5.74
N LEU A 218 -10.34 9.71 5.56
CA LEU A 218 -10.93 8.42 5.18
C LEU A 218 -12.08 7.98 6.10
N ASP A 219 -11.96 8.16 7.42
CA ASP A 219 -13.02 7.79 8.39
C ASP A 219 -14.29 8.66 8.33
N ARG A 220 -14.29 9.72 7.53
CA ARG A 220 -15.35 10.74 7.48
C ARG A 220 -16.00 10.87 6.10
N VAL A 221 -15.47 10.17 5.11
CA VAL A 221 -15.87 10.19 3.70
C VAL A 221 -16.51 8.86 3.38
#